data_AF-A0A1I3W7S6-F1
#
_entry.id   AF-A0A1I3W7S6-F1
#
_cell.length_a   1.000
_cell.length_b   1.000
_cell.length_c   1.000
_cell.angle_alpha   90.00
_cell.angle_beta   90.00
_cell.angle_gamma   90.00
#
_symmetry.space_group_name_H-M   'P 1'
#
loop_
_entity.id
_entity.type
_entity.pdbx_description
1 polymer ?
#
loop_
_entity_poly.entity_id
_entity_poly.type
_entity_poly.pdbx_seq_one_letter_code
_entity_poly.pdbx_strand_id
1 'polypeptide(L)'
;MDLKDFVRETLVQLSTGVQESIEEVRESGGYSNPAAVGSSKNSDNSHFGSMGEGQNVFLVDFDVAVTVDENSEVSGGGKLKVASVFSLGADAGSSSKSSSSNRVSFKIPLALPVDPVSRAEVTERKARQQERINESMRRLNQGLT
;
A
#
# COMPACT_ATOMS: atom_id res chain seq x y z
N MET A 1 -1.95 -5.34 -22.19
CA MET A 1 -0.86 -5.79 -21.31
C MET A 1 -1.26 -7.09 -20.63
N ASP A 2 -0.30 -7.92 -20.24
CA ASP A 2 -0.58 -9.12 -19.45
C ASP A 2 -0.92 -8.71 -18.00
N LEU A 3 -1.73 -9.53 -17.31
CA LEU A 3 -2.15 -9.23 -15.93
C LEU A 3 -0.95 -9.00 -14.99
N LYS A 4 0.14 -9.76 -15.16
CA LYS A 4 1.36 -9.63 -14.34
C LYS A 4 2.02 -8.25 -14.48
N ASP A 5 2.05 -7.71 -15.70
CA ASP A 5 2.71 -6.45 -16.00
C ASP A 5 1.85 -5.30 -15.47
N PHE A 6 0.53 -5.43 -15.57
CA PHE A 6 -0.42 -4.49 -14.98
C PHE A 6 -0.24 -4.36 -13.48
N VAL A 7 -0.27 -5.48 -12.76
CA VAL A 7 -0.09 -5.48 -11.30
C VAL A 7 1.26 -4.87 -10.91
N ARG A 8 2.35 -5.27 -11.59
CA ARG A 8 3.68 -4.71 -11.33
C ARG A 8 3.71 -3.19 -11.55
N GLU A 9 3.25 -2.72 -12.70
CA GLU A 9 3.32 -1.30 -13.06
C GLU A 9 2.43 -0.45 -12.15
N THR A 10 1.23 -0.91 -11.79
CA THR A 10 0.38 -0.22 -10.81
C THR A 10 1.05 -0.08 -9.46
N LEU A 11 1.64 -1.16 -8.91
CA LEU A 11 2.31 -1.11 -7.60
C LEU A 11 3.53 -0.18 -7.62
N VAL A 12 4.29 -0.18 -8.72
CA VAL A 12 5.43 0.72 -8.91
C VAL A 12 4.96 2.17 -8.99
N GLN A 13 3.96 2.47 -9.84
CA GLN A 13 3.43 3.83 -9.98
C GLN A 13 2.85 4.38 -8.67
N LEU A 14 2.12 3.57 -7.91
CA LEU A 14 1.64 3.96 -6.58
C LEU A 14 2.80 4.30 -5.64
N SER A 15 3.83 3.46 -5.60
CA SER A 15 5.01 3.67 -4.76
C SER A 15 5.77 4.93 -5.16
N THR A 16 6.01 5.11 -6.45
CA THR A 16 6.69 6.29 -7.02
C THR A 16 5.89 7.55 -6.75
N GLY A 17 4.58 7.57 -7.01
CA GLY A 17 3.75 8.75 -6.77
C GLY A 17 3.72 9.16 -5.30
N VAL A 18 3.65 8.20 -4.37
CA VAL A 18 3.78 8.50 -2.94
C VAL A 18 5.15 9.07 -2.63
N GLN A 19 6.23 8.46 -3.13
CA GLN A 19 7.59 8.94 -2.90
C GLN A 19 7.81 10.37 -3.38
N GLU A 20 7.39 10.67 -4.61
CA GLU A 20 7.54 12.00 -5.23
C GLU A 20 6.69 13.04 -4.51
N SER A 21 5.49 12.68 -4.03
CA SER A 21 4.61 13.61 -3.30
C SER A 21 5.11 14.03 -1.91
N ILE A 22 6.06 13.30 -1.31
CA ILE A 22 6.51 13.56 0.07
C ILE A 22 7.05 14.97 0.26
N GLU A 23 7.86 15.46 -0.69
CA GLU A 23 8.45 16.79 -0.59
C GLU A 23 7.43 17.89 -0.88
N GLU A 24 6.66 17.75 -1.97
CA GLU A 24 5.64 18.74 -2.38
C GLU A 24 4.55 18.94 -1.30
N VAL A 25 4.07 17.84 -0.70
CA VAL A 25 3.08 17.90 0.38
C VAL A 25 3.66 18.55 1.63
N ARG A 26 4.96 18.34 1.91
CA ARG A 26 5.66 18.92 3.06
C ARG A 26 5.93 20.41 2.89
N GLU A 27 6.27 20.87 1.69
CA GLU A 27 6.33 22.30 1.36
C GLU A 27 4.97 22.98 1.57
N SER A 28 3.88 22.24 1.35
CA SER A 28 2.52 22.68 1.63
C SER A 28 2.11 22.55 3.11
N GLY A 29 3.02 22.13 4.00
CA GLY A 29 2.80 21.99 5.45
C GLY A 29 2.17 20.66 5.89
N GLY A 30 2.05 19.68 5.00
CA GLY A 30 1.50 18.36 5.28
C GLY A 30 2.54 17.24 5.35
N TYR A 31 2.05 16.00 5.45
CA TYR A 31 2.86 14.79 5.31
C TYR A 31 2.16 13.80 4.38
N SER A 32 2.88 13.31 3.36
CA SER A 32 2.42 12.18 2.54
C SER A 32 2.86 10.86 3.17
N ASN A 33 1.94 9.92 3.36
CA ASN A 33 2.17 8.64 4.03
C ASN A 33 3.09 8.72 5.28
N PRO A 34 2.69 9.47 6.33
CA PRO A 34 3.51 9.64 7.52
C PRO A 34 3.70 8.33 8.28
N ALA A 35 4.84 8.21 8.96
CA ALA A 35 5.02 7.17 9.96
C ALA A 35 4.06 7.40 11.13
N ALA A 36 3.36 6.35 11.55
CA ALA A 36 2.45 6.43 12.68
C ALA A 36 2.56 5.18 13.56
N VAL A 37 2.46 5.38 14.87
CA VAL A 37 2.49 4.30 15.87
C VAL A 37 1.17 4.29 16.59
N GLY A 38 0.56 3.11 16.66
CA GLY A 38 -0.72 2.89 17.33
C GLY A 38 -1.71 2.21 16.40
N SER A 39 -2.64 1.46 16.98
CA SER A 39 -3.76 0.91 16.24
C SER A 39 -4.68 2.06 15.88
N SER A 40 -4.67 2.51 14.62
CA SER A 40 -5.80 3.26 14.10
C SER A 40 -7.00 2.31 14.20
N LYS A 41 -7.85 2.48 15.21
CA LYS A 41 -9.18 1.87 15.25
C LYS A 41 -10.03 2.59 14.21
N ASN A 42 -9.67 2.46 12.94
CA ASN A 42 -10.52 2.90 11.85
C ASN A 42 -11.47 1.76 11.49
N SER A 43 -12.71 2.12 11.24
CA SER A 43 -13.77 1.26 10.70
C SER A 43 -13.46 0.71 9.30
N ASP A 44 -12.44 1.26 8.65
CA ASP A 44 -12.09 0.97 7.28
C ASP A 44 -11.00 -0.11 7.26
N ASN A 45 -11.37 -1.29 6.75
CA ASN A 45 -10.53 -2.50 6.65
C ASN A 45 -9.34 -2.38 5.67
N SER A 46 -8.86 -1.16 5.39
CA SER A 46 -7.74 -0.91 4.47
C SER A 46 -6.38 -1.00 5.15
N HIS A 47 -6.28 -0.73 6.46
CA HIS A 47 -5.06 -0.94 7.23
C HIS A 47 -4.85 -2.44 7.46
N PHE A 48 -3.77 -2.98 6.90
CA PHE A 48 -3.43 -4.41 7.05
C PHE A 48 -2.57 -4.66 8.28
N GLY A 49 -1.68 -3.74 8.60
CA GLY A 49 -0.76 -3.86 9.72
C GLY A 49 0.33 -2.80 9.69
N SER A 50 1.37 -3.01 10.51
CA SER A 50 2.51 -2.11 10.61
C SER A 50 3.82 -2.89 10.65
N MET A 51 4.84 -2.37 9.98
CA MET A 51 6.23 -2.78 10.08
C MET A 51 6.97 -1.92 11.13
N GLY A 52 8.29 -2.08 11.21
CA GLY A 52 9.15 -1.27 12.09
C GLY A 52 9.00 0.23 11.86
N GLU A 53 9.41 1.03 12.85
CA GLU A 53 9.51 2.49 12.72
C GLU A 53 8.20 3.22 12.34
N GLY A 54 7.04 2.59 12.52
CA GLY A 54 5.74 3.21 12.20
C GLY A 54 5.38 3.17 10.72
N GLN A 55 6.04 2.32 9.92
CA GLN A 55 5.66 2.07 8.54
C GLN A 55 4.36 1.27 8.48
N ASN A 56 3.29 1.87 7.98
CA ASN A 56 2.00 1.21 7.83
C ASN A 56 1.91 0.43 6.51
N VAL A 57 1.17 -0.68 6.55
CA VAL A 57 0.89 -1.55 5.42
C VAL A 57 -0.61 -1.43 5.10
N PHE A 58 -0.94 -1.10 3.86
CA PHE A 58 -2.32 -0.95 3.40
C PHE A 58 -2.65 -1.99 2.34
N LEU A 59 -3.92 -2.39 2.25
CA LEU A 59 -4.43 -3.25 1.19
C LEU A 59 -4.69 -2.44 -0.08
N VAL A 60 -4.02 -2.81 -1.18
CA VAL A 60 -4.36 -2.36 -2.52
C VAL A 60 -5.38 -3.33 -3.11
N ASP A 61 -6.59 -2.84 -3.33
CA ASP A 61 -7.68 -3.63 -3.88
C ASP A 61 -7.60 -3.64 -5.41
N PHE A 62 -7.28 -4.80 -5.98
CA PHE A 62 -7.31 -5.04 -7.41
C PHE A 62 -8.64 -5.66 -7.81
N ASP A 63 -9.26 -5.09 -8.81
CA ASP A 63 -10.48 -5.59 -9.40
C ASP A 63 -10.42 -5.44 -10.92
N VAL A 64 -10.06 -6.54 -11.60
CA VAL A 64 -9.55 -6.49 -12.97
C VAL A 64 -10.36 -7.40 -13.87
N ALA A 65 -10.87 -6.84 -14.96
CA ALA A 65 -11.43 -7.63 -16.06
C ALA A 65 -10.29 -8.19 -16.93
N VAL A 66 -10.29 -9.51 -17.15
CA VAL A 66 -9.30 -10.22 -17.94
C VAL A 66 -9.94 -11.05 -19.04
N THR A 67 -9.24 -11.16 -20.17
CA THR A 67 -9.58 -12.01 -21.30
C THR A 67 -8.45 -13.00 -21.54
N VAL A 68 -8.78 -14.19 -22.05
CA VAL A 68 -7.77 -15.16 -22.51
C VAL A 68 -7.29 -14.77 -23.89
N ASP A 69 -5.98 -14.70 -24.09
CA ASP A 69 -5.39 -14.57 -25.43
C ASP A 69 -5.03 -15.96 -25.96
N GLU A 70 -5.88 -16.47 -26.86
CA GLU A 70 -5.74 -17.77 -27.50
C GLU A 70 -4.67 -17.78 -28.60
N ASN A 71 -4.23 -16.62 -29.10
CA ASN A 71 -3.22 -16.52 -30.15
C ASN A 71 -1.78 -16.53 -29.62
N SER A 72 -1.59 -16.67 -28.30
CA SER A 72 -0.28 -16.82 -27.70
C SER A 72 0.20 -18.27 -27.88
N GLU A 73 0.84 -18.57 -29.03
CA GLU A 73 1.61 -19.80 -29.26
C GLU A 73 2.83 -19.85 -28.33
N VAL A 74 2.61 -19.99 -27.03
CA VAL A 74 3.63 -20.35 -26.06
C VAL A 74 3.14 -21.59 -25.35
N SER A 75 3.85 -22.69 -25.58
CA SER A 75 3.70 -24.00 -24.98
C SER A 75 3.06 -23.98 -23.57
N GLY A 76 1.81 -24.42 -23.46
CA GLY A 76 1.24 -24.92 -22.20
C GLY A 76 0.31 -24.03 -21.37
N GLY A 77 -0.24 -22.93 -21.87
CA GLY A 77 -1.34 -22.25 -21.17
C GLY A 77 -1.65 -20.86 -21.71
N GLY A 78 -2.93 -20.58 -22.00
CA GLY A 78 -3.38 -19.27 -22.49
C GLY A 78 -3.01 -18.14 -21.52
N LYS A 79 -2.51 -17.02 -22.05
CA LYS A 79 -2.13 -15.85 -21.25
C LYS A 79 -3.35 -14.99 -20.93
N LEU A 80 -3.42 -14.48 -19.70
CA LEU A 80 -4.46 -13.53 -19.29
C LEU A 80 -4.04 -12.09 -19.64
N LYS A 81 -4.87 -11.42 -20.45
CA LYS A 81 -4.74 -10.00 -20.78
C LYS A 81 -5.78 -9.16 -20.06
N VAL A 82 -5.43 -7.97 -19.64
CA VAL A 82 -6.40 -7.01 -19.05
C VAL A 82 -7.29 -6.47 -20.17
N ALA A 83 -8.60 -6.66 -20.03
CA ALA A 83 -9.61 -6.42 -21.06
C ALA A 83 -9.90 -4.93 -21.28
N SER A 84 -9.81 -4.14 -20.21
CA SER A 84 -9.96 -2.68 -20.22
C SER A 84 -9.63 -2.15 -18.82
N VAL A 85 -8.96 -1.00 -18.75
CA VAL A 85 -8.85 -0.21 -17.52
C VAL A 85 -10.11 0.66 -17.47
N PHE A 86 -11.19 0.16 -16.87
CA PHE A 86 -12.39 0.96 -16.70
C PHE A 86 -12.13 2.04 -15.65
N SER A 87 -11.99 3.29 -16.09
CA SER A 87 -12.12 4.47 -15.24
C SER A 87 -13.56 4.48 -14.71
N LEU A 88 -13.71 4.40 -13.39
CA LEU A 88 -14.99 4.55 -12.71
C LEU A 88 -15.54 5.96 -13.04
N GLY A 89 -16.48 6.07 -14.00
CA GLY A 89 -17.17 7.33 -14.32
C GLY A 89 -17.37 7.68 -15.80
N ALA A 90 -16.80 6.93 -16.76
CA ALA A 90 -17.06 7.18 -18.17
C ALA A 90 -18.27 6.37 -18.66
N ASP A 91 -19.36 7.08 -19.00
CA ASP A 91 -20.44 6.59 -19.86
C ASP A 91 -19.86 6.16 -21.22
N ALA A 92 -19.34 4.93 -21.31
CA ALA A 92 -18.81 4.37 -22.54
C ALA A 92 -19.90 3.53 -23.20
N GLY A 93 -20.62 4.17 -24.11
CA GLY A 93 -21.66 3.58 -24.94
C GLY A 93 -21.24 2.25 -25.58
N SER A 94 -22.24 1.37 -25.63
CA SER A 94 -22.28 0.06 -26.27
C SER A 94 -21.22 -0.20 -27.36
N SER A 95 -20.25 -1.05 -27.04
CA SER A 95 -19.78 -2.04 -28.00
C SER A 95 -19.76 -3.40 -27.32
N SER A 96 -20.90 -4.09 -27.39
CA SER A 96 -21.02 -5.51 -27.06
C SER A 96 -20.22 -6.32 -28.07
N LYS A 97 -18.89 -6.36 -27.91
CA LYS A 97 -18.11 -7.51 -28.33
C LYS A 97 -18.26 -8.52 -27.21
N SER A 98 -18.89 -9.65 -27.49
CA SER A 98 -18.99 -10.79 -26.58
C SER A 98 -17.59 -11.39 -26.36
N SER A 99 -16.71 -10.67 -25.67
CA SER A 99 -15.54 -11.27 -25.07
C SER A 99 -16.00 -11.93 -23.76
N SER A 100 -15.65 -13.19 -23.57
CA SER A 100 -15.74 -13.84 -22.25
C SER A 100 -14.71 -13.16 -21.34
N SER A 101 -15.04 -11.97 -20.84
CA SER A 101 -14.22 -11.27 -19.87
C SER A 101 -14.50 -11.87 -18.50
N ASN A 102 -13.52 -12.55 -17.93
CA ASN A 102 -13.57 -13.01 -16.55
C ASN A 102 -13.10 -11.88 -15.64
N ARG A 103 -13.63 -11.80 -14.41
CA ARG A 103 -13.22 -10.80 -13.43
C ARG A 103 -12.37 -11.47 -12.35
N VAL A 104 -11.23 -10.87 -12.01
CA VAL A 104 -10.34 -11.34 -10.94
C VAL A 104 -10.21 -10.23 -9.92
N SER A 105 -10.58 -10.52 -8.68
CA SER A 105 -10.52 -9.56 -7.57
C SER A 105 -9.65 -10.13 -6.46
N PHE A 106 -8.67 -9.35 -6.00
CA PHE A 106 -7.74 -9.74 -4.94
C PHE A 106 -7.15 -8.50 -4.27
N LYS A 107 -6.50 -8.70 -3.12
CA LYS A 107 -5.87 -7.61 -2.36
C LYS A 107 -4.38 -7.89 -2.18
N ILE A 108 -3.56 -6.87 -2.31
CA ILE A 108 -2.12 -6.95 -2.05
C ILE A 108 -1.79 -6.02 -0.87
N PRO A 109 -1.27 -6.54 0.26
CA PRO A 109 -0.66 -5.71 1.29
C PRO A 109 0.59 -5.03 0.74
N LEU A 110 0.63 -3.70 0.78
CA LEU A 110 1.74 -2.89 0.30
C LEU A 110 2.17 -1.90 1.38
N ALA A 111 3.45 -1.94 1.72
CA ALA A 111 4.10 -0.92 2.52
C ALA A 111 4.66 0.14 1.55
N LEU A 112 4.05 1.31 1.53
CA LEU A 112 4.46 2.41 0.66
C LEU A 112 5.69 3.14 1.24
N PRO A 113 6.42 3.92 0.43
CA PRO A 113 7.46 4.83 0.90
C PRO A 113 6.90 5.75 1.99
N VAL A 114 7.61 5.85 3.10
CA VAL A 114 7.18 6.59 4.29
C VAL A 114 7.92 7.91 4.35
N ASP A 115 7.23 8.98 4.75
CA ASP A 115 7.88 10.26 4.98
C ASP A 115 9.04 10.12 6.00
N PRO A 116 10.28 10.49 5.62
CA PRO A 116 11.46 10.21 6.44
C PRO A 116 11.51 11.06 7.71
N VAL A 117 10.89 12.25 7.72
CA VAL A 117 10.89 13.17 8.86
C VAL A 117 9.99 12.61 9.96
N SER A 118 8.74 12.27 9.62
CA SER A 118 7.79 11.63 10.54
C SER A 118 8.32 10.30 11.06
N ARG A 119 9.03 9.52 10.23
CA ARG A 119 9.69 8.29 10.65
C ARG A 119 10.78 8.54 11.69
N ALA A 120 11.63 9.54 11.48
CA ALA A 120 12.65 9.93 12.45
C ALA A 120 12.02 10.37 13.79
N GLU A 121 10.96 11.18 13.74
CA GLU A 121 10.21 11.58 14.93
C GLU A 121 9.63 10.39 15.70
N VAL A 122 9.02 9.43 14.99
CA VAL A 122 8.50 8.20 15.58
C VAL A 122 9.59 7.39 16.28
N THR A 123 10.73 7.23 15.62
CA THR A 123 11.87 6.49 16.17
C THR A 123 12.43 7.17 17.41
N GLU A 124 12.59 8.50 17.39
CA GLU A 124 13.07 9.27 18.54
C GLU A 124 12.08 9.22 19.72
N ARG A 125 10.77 9.31 19.44
CA ARG A 125 9.72 9.16 20.47
C ARG A 125 9.77 7.78 21.11
N LYS A 126 9.93 6.71 20.32
CA LYS A 126 10.08 5.34 20.84
C LYS A 126 11.34 5.17 21.70
N ALA A 127 12.48 5.70 21.26
CA ALA A 127 13.73 5.65 22.02
C ALA A 127 13.59 6.35 23.39
N ARG A 128 13.07 7.58 23.39
CA ARG A 128 12.80 8.34 24.63
C ARG A 128 11.83 7.62 25.56
N GLN A 129 10.79 7.00 25.02
CA GLN A 129 9.84 6.23 25.82
C GLN A 129 10.52 5.02 26.47
N GLN A 130 11.35 4.30 25.73
CA GLN A 130 12.07 3.15 26.24
C GLN A 130 13.07 3.53 27.33
N GLU A 131 13.81 4.62 27.16
CA GLU A 131 14.72 5.15 28.18
C GLU A 131 13.98 5.49 29.47
N ARG A 132 12.86 6.20 29.36
CA ARG A 132 12.00 6.52 30.52
C ARG A 132 11.49 5.27 31.24
N ILE A 133 11.10 4.24 30.48
CA ILE A 133 10.68 2.95 31.06
C ILE A 133 11.86 2.31 31.79
N ASN A 134 13.04 2.25 31.17
CA ASN A 134 14.23 1.66 31.77
C ASN A 134 14.65 2.39 33.05
N GLU A 135 14.61 3.72 33.06
CA GLU A 135 14.87 4.53 34.26
C GLU A 135 13.85 4.28 35.37
N SER A 136 12.56 4.21 35.02
CA SER A 136 11.50 3.94 36.00
C SER A 136 11.68 2.57 36.68
N MET A 137 12.05 1.55 35.90
CA MET A 137 12.34 0.20 36.41
C MET A 137 13.56 0.18 37.33
N ARG A 138 14.63 0.92 36.98
CA ARG A 138 15.82 1.04 37.84
C ARG A 138 15.49 1.68 39.18
N ARG A 139 14.68 2.75 39.19
CA ARG A 139 14.26 3.43 40.44
C ARG A 139 13.42 2.52 41.32
N LEU A 140 12.50 1.74 40.75
CA LEU A 140 11.70 0.77 41.49
C LEU A 140 12.57 -0.29 42.18
N ASN A 141 13.56 -0.84 41.47
CA ASN A 141 14.45 -1.86 42.04
C ASN A 141 15.35 -1.33 43.16
N GLN A 142 15.74 -0.05 43.12
CA GLN A 142 16.56 0.58 44.17
C GLN A 142 15.75 0.98 45.42
N GLY A 143 14.43 1.17 45.30
CA GLY A 143 13.54 1.48 46.43
C GLY A 143 13.02 0.25 47.19
N LEU A 144 13.32 -0.96 46.72
CA LEU A 144 12.90 -2.24 47.30
C LEU A 144 13.98 -2.90 48.19
N THR A 145 15.15 -2.29 48.31
CA THR A 145 16.28 -2.70 49.19
C THR A 145 16.42 -1.73 50.35
#